data_AF-A0A975S048-F1
#
_entry.id   AF-A0A975S048-F1
#
_cell.length_a   1.000
_cell.length_b   1.000
_cell.length_c   1.000
_cell.angle_alpha   90.00
_cell.angle_beta   90.00
_cell.angle_gamma   90.00
#
_symmetry.space_group_name_H-M   'P 1'
#
loop_
_entity.id
_entity.type
_entity.pdbx_description
1 polymer ?
#
loop_
_entity_poly.entity_id
_entity_poly.type
_entity_poly.pdbx_seq_one_letter_code
_entity_poly.pdbx_strand_id
1 'polypeptide(L)' 'MAPRREKPPLELACRALCRLRGQPEDTRWHGAPMWHSVVHEAMVVLEAALPKEELHRLVPGYPFPDLYDPKQRADG' A
#
# COMPACT_ATOMS: atom_id res chain seq x y z
N MET A 1 -11.13 -22.44 -1.61
CA MET A 1 -10.27 -21.33 -2.09
C MET A 1 -10.85 -20.05 -1.50
N ALA A 2 -10.17 -19.40 -0.57
CA ALA A 2 -10.66 -18.14 0.01
C ALA A 2 -10.73 -17.07 -1.11
N PRO A 3 -11.75 -16.19 -1.12
CA PRO A 3 -11.81 -15.10 -2.09
C PRO A 3 -10.52 -14.28 -1.97
N ARG A 4 -9.85 -14.00 -3.10
CA ARG A 4 -8.71 -13.08 -3.12
C ARG A 4 -9.27 -11.71 -2.71
N ARG A 5 -9.10 -11.33 -1.45
CA ARG A 5 -9.36 -9.95 -1.01
C ARG A 5 -8.56 -9.03 -1.93
N GLU A 6 -9.26 -8.17 -2.65
CA GLU A 6 -8.64 -7.20 -3.55
C GLU A 6 -7.71 -6.31 -2.72
N LYS A 7 -6.44 -6.25 -3.14
CA LYS A 7 -5.44 -5.42 -2.46
C LYS A 7 -5.79 -3.94 -2.71
N PRO A 8 -5.69 -3.07 -1.70
CA PRO A 8 -5.92 -1.64 -1.90
C PRO A 8 -5.05 -1.06 -3.02
N PRO A 9 -5.53 -0.06 -3.78
CA PRO A 9 -4.75 0.59 -4.84
C PRO A 9 -3.38 1.10 -4.38
N LEU A 10 -3.29 1.65 -3.16
CA LEU A 10 -2.02 2.09 -2.58
C LEU A 10 -1.04 0.92 -2.39
N GLU A 11 -1.49 -0.22 -1.87
CA GLU A 11 -0.64 -1.41 -1.72
C GLU A 11 -0.14 -1.90 -3.09
N LEU A 12 -1.01 -1.90 -4.11
CA LEU A 12 -0.63 -2.28 -5.47
C LEU A 12 0.43 -1.34 -6.06
N ALA A 13 0.30 -0.02 -5.85
CA ALA A 13 1.29 0.96 -6.26
C ALA A 13 2.64 0.74 -5.55
N CYS A 14 2.63 0.51 -4.24
CA CYS A 14 3.85 0.22 -3.47
C CYS A 14 4.54 -1.05 -3.96
N ARG A 15 3.78 -2.11 -4.22
CA ARG A 15 4.29 -3.35 -4.80
C ARG A 15 4.91 -3.15 -6.17
N ALA A 16 4.28 -2.33 -7.02
CA ALA A 16 4.85 -1.97 -8.31
C ALA A 16 6.19 -1.23 -8.17
N LEU A 17 6.32 -0.32 -7.19
CA LEU A 17 7.57 0.35 -6.87
C LEU A 17 8.65 -0.61 -6.37
N CYS A 18 8.30 -1.58 -5.51
CA CYS A 18 9.24 -2.63 -5.11
C CYS A 18 9.74 -3.44 -6.31
N ARG A 19 8.84 -3.87 -7.21
CA ARG A 19 9.23 -4.58 -8.44
C ARG A 19 10.16 -3.75 -9.33
N LEU A 20 9.83 -2.48 -9.52
CA LEU A 20 10.67 -1.55 -10.29
C LEU A 20 12.09 -1.46 -9.72
N ARG A 21 12.21 -1.51 -8.39
CA ARG A 21 13.50 -1.44 -7.66
C ARG A 21 14.18 -2.81 -7.50
N GLY A 22 13.59 -3.89 -7.99
CA GLY A 22 14.11 -5.25 -7.77
C GLY A 22 14.05 -5.72 -6.30
N GLN A 23 13.16 -5.12 -5.49
CA GLN A 23 12.99 -5.45 -4.07
C GLN A 23 11.86 -6.47 -3.87
N PRO A 24 12.00 -7.41 -2.92
CA PRO A 24 10.95 -8.37 -2.62
C PRO A 24 9.77 -7.69 -1.92
N GLU A 25 8.57 -7.75 -2.50
CA GLU A 25 7.37 -7.04 -2.01
C GLU A 25 6.87 -7.51 -0.63
N ASP A 26 6.88 -8.83 -0.41
CA ASP A 26 6.22 -9.49 0.73
C ASP A 26 7.19 -9.87 1.86
N THR A 27 8.49 -9.66 1.65
CA THR A 27 9.49 -9.93 2.69
C THR A 27 9.31 -8.96 3.84
N ARG A 28 9.41 -9.46 5.08
CA ARG A 28 9.41 -8.60 6.26
C ARG A 28 10.74 -7.85 6.35
N TRP A 29 10.66 -6.53 6.42
CA TRP A 29 11.76 -5.60 6.64
C TRP A 29 11.41 -4.72 7.85
N HIS A 30 12.26 -4.71 8.88
CA HIS A 30 11.99 -4.03 10.16
C HIS A 30 10.62 -4.33 10.80
N GLY A 31 10.13 -5.57 10.67
CA GLY A 31 8.85 -5.99 11.25
C GLY A 31 7.61 -5.65 10.43
N ALA A 32 7.75 -4.94 9.29
CA ALA A 32 6.66 -4.63 8.35
C ALA A 32 6.93 -5.26 6.97
N PRO A 33 5.92 -5.43 6.11
CA PRO A 33 6.15 -5.82 4.71
C PRO A 33 7.02 -4.79 3.98
N MET A 34 7.93 -5.22 3.09
CA MET A 34 8.83 -4.33 2.36
C MET A 34 8.10 -3.21 1.62
N TRP A 35 6.92 -3.47 1.05
CA TRP A 35 6.15 -2.44 0.35
C TRP A 35 5.80 -1.22 1.24
N HIS A 36 5.82 -1.34 2.57
CA HIS A 36 5.67 -0.18 3.47
C HIS A 36 6.77 0.86 3.30
N SER A 37 7.98 0.44 2.96
CA SER A 37 9.13 1.34 2.87
C SER A 37 9.04 2.29 1.68
N VAL A 38 8.07 2.07 0.78
CA VAL A 38 7.88 2.87 -0.44
C VAL A 38 6.52 3.58 -0.49
N VAL A 39 5.78 3.57 0.61
CA VAL A 39 4.45 4.20 0.68
C VAL A 39 4.54 5.70 0.45
N HIS A 40 5.55 6.36 1.00
CA HIS A 40 5.71 7.79 0.80
C HIS A 40 5.91 8.12 -0.69
N GLU A 41 6.76 7.38 -1.41
CA GLU A 41 6.94 7.58 -2.84
C GLU A 41 5.68 7.27 -3.64
N ALA A 42 4.94 6.22 -3.27
CA ALA A 42 3.65 5.92 -3.91
C ALA A 42 2.64 7.05 -3.72
N MET A 43 2.56 7.60 -2.50
CA MET A 43 1.67 8.71 -2.18
C MET A 43 1.99 9.96 -2.97
N VAL A 44 3.27 10.35 -3.04
CA VAL A 44 3.70 11.52 -3.83
C VAL A 44 3.30 11.39 -5.30
N VAL A 45 3.44 10.20 -5.88
CA VAL A 45 3.03 9.94 -7.28
C VAL A 45 1.51 10.02 -7.43
N LEU A 46 0.74 9.43 -6.51
CA LEU A 46 -0.72 9.45 -6.56
C LEU A 46 -1.27 10.87 -6.36
N GLU A 47 -0.70 11.65 -5.45
CA GLU A 47 -1.02 13.07 -5.23
C GLU A 47 -0.77 13.91 -6.48
N ALA A 48 0.31 13.65 -7.21
CA ALA A 48 0.62 14.38 -8.43
C ALA A 48 -0.27 13.97 -9.62
N ALA A 49 -0.70 12.70 -9.66
CA ALA A 49 -1.43 12.14 -10.80
C ALA A 49 -2.95 12.29 -10.71
N LEU A 50 -3.52 12.51 -9.51
CA LEU A 50 -4.95 12.44 -9.27
C LEU A 50 -5.50 13.73 -8.65
N PRO A 51 -6.74 14.13 -9.02
CA PRO A 51 -7.49 15.11 -8.24
C PRO A 51 -7.69 14.63 -6.81
N LYS A 52 -7.76 15.56 -5.86
CA LYS A 52 -7.87 15.27 -4.42
C LYS A 52 -9.04 14.34 -4.08
N GLU A 53 -10.18 14.51 -4.75
CA GLU A 53 -11.37 13.68 -4.54
C GLU A 53 -11.14 12.21 -4.93
N GLU A 54 -10.46 11.99 -6.05
CA GLU A 54 -10.14 10.65 -6.55
C GLU A 54 -9.04 10.00 -5.67
N LEU A 55 -8.06 10.80 -5.24
CA LEU A 55 -7.03 10.38 -4.29
C LEU A 55 -7.64 9.90 -2.97
N HIS A 56 -8.57 10.67 -2.39
CA HIS A 56 -9.26 10.29 -1.15
C HIS A 56 -10.09 9.02 -1.29
N ARG A 57 -10.65 8.77 -2.49
CA ARG A 57 -11.39 7.52 -2.78
C ARG A 57 -10.45 6.31 -2.83
N LEU A 58 -9.28 6.47 -3.44
CA LEU A 58 -8.31 5.38 -3.64
C LEU A 58 -7.43 5.13 -2.41
N VAL A 59 -7.24 6.15 -1.56
CA VAL A 59 -6.44 6.12 -0.34
C VAL A 59 -7.26 6.66 0.84
N PRO A 60 -8.12 5.82 1.45
CA PRO A 60 -8.79 6.18 2.69
C PRO A 60 -7.79 6.52 3.79
N GLY A 61 -8.06 7.57 4.57
CA GLY A 61 -7.16 8.04 5.64
C GLY A 61 -6.06 9.01 5.19
N TYR A 62 -6.04 9.42 3.92
CA TYR A 62 -5.14 10.49 3.44
C TYR A 62 -5.16 11.73 4.36
N PRO A 63 -3.99 12.35 4.70
CA PRO A 63 -2.62 12.04 4.24
C PRO A 63 -1.88 10.95 5.04
N PHE A 64 -2.52 10.36 6.05
CA PHE A 64 -1.93 9.32 6.89
C PHE A 64 -2.77 8.03 6.79
N PRO A 65 -2.74 7.34 5.62
CA PRO A 65 -3.50 6.11 5.46
C PRO A 65 -3.10 5.10 6.54
N ASP A 66 -4.07 4.34 7.05
CA ASP A 66 -3.78 3.23 7.96
C ASP A 66 -3.05 2.13 7.19
N LEU A 67 -1.72 2.13 7.30
CA LEU A 67 -0.85 1.15 6.67
C LEU A 67 -0.78 -0.09 7.56
N TYR A 68 -1.28 -1.22 7.06
CA TYR A 68 -1.15 -2.57 7.66
C TYR A 68 -1.27 -2.61 9.18
N ASP A 69 -2.46 -2.96 9.68
CA ASP A 69 -2.58 -3.50 11.03
C ASP A 69 -2.40 -5.03 10.98
N PRO A 70 -1.31 -5.61 11.54
CA PRO A 70 -1.18 -7.06 11.66
C PRO A 70 -2.34 -7.71 12.43
N LYS A 71 -3.11 -6.96 13.23
CA LYS A 71 -4.28 -7.44 13.98
C LYS A 71 -5.53 -7.60 13.12
N GLN A 72 -5.67 -6.89 11.99
CA GLN A 72 -6.78 -7.13 11.05
C GLN A 72 -6.68 -8.49 10.33
N ARG A 73 -5.55 -9.19 10.45
CA ARG A 73 -5.35 -10.56 9.96
C ARG A 73 -5.70 -11.64 11.00
N ALA A 74 -6.00 -11.27 12.25
CA ALA A 74 -6.27 -12.22 13.32
C ALA A 74 -7.73 -12.71 13.41
N ASP A 75 -8.65 -12.09 12.65
CA ASP A 75 -10.03 -12.56 12.48
C ASP A 75 -10.21 -13.15 11.07
N GLY A 76 -10.02 -14.46 10.96
CA GLY A 76 -10.22 -15.25 9.75
C GLY A 76 -9.73 -16.68 9.89
#